data_AF-A0AAW9IIK2-F1
#
_entry.id   AF-A0AAW9IIK2-F1
#
_cell.length_a   1.000
_cell.length_b   1.000
_cell.length_c   1.000
_cell.angle_alpha   90.00
_cell.angle_beta   90.00
_cell.angle_gamma   90.00
#
_symmetry.space_group_name_H-M   'P 1'
#
loop_
_entity.id
_entity.type
_entity.pdbx_description
1 polymer ?
#
loop_
_entity_poly.entity_id
_entity_poly.type
_entity_poly.pdbx_seq_one_letter_code
_entity_poly.pdbx_strand_id
1 'polypeptide(L)'
;ILTGIILGPHMLNLIDGSILGISSELRQIALVIILTRAGLALDIKDLKKVGRPAILMCFVPATFEILGFILLGPKLLGLSLLDSAIMGTVIAAVSPAVIVPRMLKLMNEGYGVKKSIPQLILAGASVDDIFVIV
;
A
#
# COMPACT_ATOMS: atom_id res chain seq x y z
N ILE A 1 -1.70 -10.20 11.40
CA ILE A 1 -2.36 -11.43 10.87
C ILE A 1 -2.38 -12.53 11.93
N LEU A 2 -1.23 -13.06 12.37
CA LEU A 2 -1.19 -14.15 13.39
C LEU A 2 -2.01 -13.84 14.65
N THR A 3 -1.83 -12.66 15.25
CA THR A 3 -2.62 -12.23 16.40
C THR A 3 -4.13 -12.20 16.09
N GLY A 4 -4.53 -11.82 14.88
CA GLY A 4 -5.93 -11.82 14.45
C GLY A 4 -6.50 -13.23 14.25
N ILE A 5 -5.69 -14.18 13.77
CA ILE A 5 -6.09 -15.59 13.67
C ILE A 5 -6.29 -16.19 15.06
N ILE A 6 -5.36 -15.92 15.99
CA ILE A 6 -5.40 -16.44 17.36
C ILE A 6 -6.58 -15.85 18.14
N LEU A 7 -6.79 -14.53 18.08
CA LEU A 7 -7.87 -13.86 18.81
C LEU A 7 -9.24 -13.99 18.13
N GLY A 8 -9.25 -14.28 16.83
CA GLY A 8 -10.44 -14.37 16.02
C GLY A 8 -11.33 -15.59 16.36
N PRO A 9 -12.53 -15.64 15.75
CA PRO A 9 -13.53 -16.67 16.02
C PRO A 9 -13.08 -18.10 15.67
N HIS A 10 -12.01 -18.26 14.88
CA HIS A 10 -11.45 -19.57 14.53
C HIS A 10 -10.62 -20.23 15.65
N MET A 11 -10.13 -19.47 16.64
CA MET A 11 -9.31 -20.02 17.73
C MET A 11 -9.87 -19.65 19.10
N LEU A 12 -9.60 -18.44 19.60
CA LEU A 12 -9.97 -18.04 20.96
C LEU A 12 -11.31 -17.30 21.05
N ASN A 13 -11.88 -16.86 19.91
CA ASN A 13 -13.16 -16.15 19.82
C ASN A 13 -13.31 -14.99 20.83
N LEU A 14 -12.23 -14.25 21.05
CA LEU A 14 -12.18 -13.14 22.02
C LEU A 14 -12.67 -11.81 21.42
N ILE A 15 -12.85 -11.76 20.09
CA ILE A 15 -13.31 -10.57 19.37
C ILE A 15 -14.84 -10.65 19.24
N ASP A 16 -15.53 -9.66 19.80
CA ASP A 16 -16.98 -9.55 19.71
C ASP A 16 -17.45 -9.41 18.25
N GLY A 17 -18.54 -10.09 17.89
CA GLY A 17 -19.10 -10.07 16.54
C GLY A 17 -19.49 -8.66 16.07
N SER A 18 -19.81 -7.75 16.99
CA SER A 18 -20.10 -6.35 16.68
C SER A 18 -18.88 -5.61 16.15
N ILE A 19 -17.68 -5.92 16.67
CA ILE A 19 -16.40 -5.33 16.22
C ILE A 19 -16.05 -5.82 14.81
N LEU A 20 -16.33 -7.10 14.52
CA LEU A 20 -16.18 -7.66 13.17
C LEU A 20 -17.16 -6.99 12.20
N GLY A 21 -18.40 -6.73 12.64
CA GLY A 21 -19.42 -6.03 11.88
C GLY A 21 -19.02 -4.62 11.46
N ILE A 22 -18.32 -3.87 12.32
CA ILE A 22 -17.84 -2.51 12.02
C ILE A 22 -16.40 -2.45 11.47
N SER A 23 -15.81 -3.59 11.12
CA SER A 23 -14.39 -3.66 10.75
C SER A 23 -14.07 -2.91 9.45
N SER A 24 -15.05 -2.77 8.56
CA SER A 24 -14.88 -2.01 7.32
C SER A 24 -14.74 -0.51 7.60
N GLU A 25 -15.63 0.05 8.42
CA GLU A 25 -15.61 1.45 8.83
C GLU A 25 -14.33 1.79 9.60
N LEU A 26 -13.91 0.91 10.52
CA LEU A 26 -12.66 1.11 11.27
C LEU A 26 -11.44 1.17 10.37
N ARG A 27 -11.34 0.28 9.36
CA ARG A 27 -10.25 0.31 8.38
C ARG A 27 -10.26 1.59 7.56
N GLN A 28 -11.45 2.05 7.14
CA GLN A 28 -11.59 3.28 6.35
C GLN A 28 -11.16 4.51 7.17
N ILE A 29 -11.60 4.64 8.42
CA ILE A 29 -11.19 5.73 9.32
C ILE A 29 -9.67 5.68 9.54
N ALA A 30 -9.11 4.50 9.81
CA ALA A 30 -7.67 4.34 9.99
C ALA A 30 -6.88 4.78 8.75
N LEU A 31 -7.32 4.39 7.55
CA LEU A 31 -6.69 4.80 6.29
C LEU A 31 -6.75 6.32 6.11
N VAL A 32 -7.89 6.95 6.36
CA VAL A 32 -8.03 8.42 6.29
C VAL A 32 -7.06 9.11 7.24
N ILE A 33 -6.94 8.64 8.49
CA ILE A 33 -6.00 9.21 9.47
C ILE A 33 -4.55 9.02 9.01
N ILE A 34 -4.19 7.83 8.53
CA ILE A 34 -2.83 7.51 8.06
C ILE A 34 -2.45 8.41 6.88
N LEU A 35 -3.32 8.51 5.87
CA LEU A 35 -3.06 9.33 4.68
C LEU A 35 -3.03 10.83 5.00
N THR A 36 -3.94 11.31 5.86
CA THR A 36 -3.91 12.71 6.32
C THR A 36 -2.59 13.04 7.03
N ARG A 37 -2.12 12.12 7.89
CA ARG A 37 -0.83 12.28 8.58
C ARG A 37 0.34 12.26 7.61
N ALA A 38 0.30 11.42 6.57
CA ALA A 38 1.30 11.42 5.50
C ALA A 38 1.37 12.78 4.82
N GLY A 39 0.22 13.30 4.37
CA GLY A 39 0.12 14.59 3.68
C GLY A 39 0.64 15.76 4.51
N LEU A 40 0.28 15.82 5.79
CA LEU A 40 0.71 16.89 6.70
C LEU A 40 2.23 16.86 7.01
N ALA A 41 2.86 15.70 6.93
CA ALA A 41 4.28 15.55 7.22
C ALA A 41 5.21 15.79 6.01
N LEU A 42 4.65 15.89 4.80
CA LEU A 42 5.42 16.08 3.57
C LEU A 42 5.79 17.56 3.36
N ASP A 43 7.06 17.82 3.03
CA ASP A 43 7.50 19.13 2.57
C ASP A 43 7.26 19.27 1.06
N ILE A 44 6.47 20.27 0.67
CA ILE A 44 6.09 20.53 -0.73
C ILE A 44 7.32 20.81 -1.62
N LYS A 45 8.35 21.47 -1.10
CA LYS A 45 9.57 21.77 -1.87
C LYS A 45 10.33 20.50 -2.21
N ASP A 46 10.44 19.57 -1.27
CA ASP A 46 11.10 18.29 -1.50
C ASP A 46 10.23 17.37 -2.37
N LEU A 47 8.91 17.37 -2.17
CA LEU A 47 7.96 16.66 -3.02
C LEU A 47 8.08 17.10 -4.49
N LYS A 48 8.21 18.40 -4.76
CA LYS A 48 8.38 18.92 -6.12
C LYS A 48 9.68 18.45 -6.77
N LYS A 49 10.76 18.23 -5.99
CA LYS A 49 12.03 17.69 -6.51
C LYS A 49 11.90 16.21 -6.86
N VAL A 50 11.17 15.44 -6.04
CA VAL A 50 11.04 13.98 -6.22
C VAL A 50 9.79 13.56 -6.99
N GLY A 51 8.92 14.47 -7.40
CA GLY A 51 7.63 14.14 -8.01
C GLY A 51 7.74 13.36 -9.33
N ARG A 52 8.68 13.72 -10.20
CA ARG A 52 8.95 12.96 -11.44
C ARG A 52 9.42 11.53 -11.14
N PRO A 53 10.47 11.32 -10.32
CA PRO A 53 10.84 9.99 -9.86
C PRO A 53 9.71 9.24 -9.15
N ALA A 54 8.86 9.92 -8.38
CA ALA A 54 7.75 9.29 -7.64
C ALA A 54 6.73 8.67 -8.59
N ILE A 55 6.37 9.38 -9.67
CA ILE A 55 5.46 8.87 -10.70
C ILE A 55 6.11 7.67 -11.42
N LEU A 56 7.38 7.76 -11.79
CA LEU A 56 8.05 6.62 -12.42
C LEU A 56 8.13 5.40 -11.48
N MET A 57 8.33 5.65 -10.18
CA MET A 57 8.45 4.61 -9.15
C MET A 57 7.13 3.88 -8.90
N CYS A 58 5.96 4.50 -9.09
CA CYS A 58 4.69 3.76 -9.03
C CYS A 58 4.36 3.07 -10.37
N PHE A 59 4.42 3.79 -11.48
CA PHE A 59 3.94 3.25 -12.76
C PHE A 59 4.82 2.13 -13.32
N VAL A 60 6.14 2.32 -13.34
CA VAL A 60 7.04 1.38 -14.03
C VAL A 60 7.03 0.03 -13.32
N PRO A 61 7.33 -0.08 -12.01
CA PRO A 61 7.31 -1.36 -11.31
C PRO A 61 5.94 -2.03 -11.35
N ALA A 62 4.86 -1.31 -11.04
CA ALA A 62 3.51 -1.88 -11.03
C ALA A 62 3.11 -2.45 -12.40
N THR A 63 3.43 -1.75 -13.50
CA THR A 63 3.15 -2.25 -14.86
C THR A 63 3.90 -3.54 -15.15
N PHE A 64 5.19 -3.61 -14.77
CA PHE A 64 5.98 -4.83 -14.97
C PHE A 64 5.49 -5.99 -14.09
N GLU A 65 5.06 -5.71 -12.86
CA GLU A 65 4.48 -6.71 -11.95
C GLU A 65 3.17 -7.27 -12.50
N ILE A 66 2.25 -6.40 -12.95
CA ILE A 66 0.97 -6.79 -13.55
C ILE A 66 1.22 -7.62 -14.83
N LEU A 67 2.06 -7.13 -15.75
CA LEU A 67 2.38 -7.84 -16.99
C LEU A 67 3.04 -9.19 -16.71
N GLY A 68 3.96 -9.23 -15.74
CA GLY A 68 4.57 -10.48 -15.28
C GLY A 68 3.53 -11.47 -14.81
N PHE A 69 2.55 -11.03 -14.01
CA PHE A 69 1.48 -11.88 -13.52
C PHE A 69 0.53 -12.34 -14.64
N ILE A 70 0.22 -11.50 -15.62
CA ILE A 70 -0.59 -11.87 -16.79
C ILE A 70 0.11 -12.94 -17.64
N LEU A 71 1.44 -12.86 -17.80
CA LEU A 71 2.20 -13.81 -18.61
C LEU A 71 2.46 -15.14 -17.89
N LEU A 72 2.68 -15.08 -16.57
CA LEU A 72 3.06 -16.25 -15.77
C LEU A 72 1.86 -16.93 -15.11
N GLY A 73 0.82 -16.19 -14.73
CA GLY A 73 -0.38 -16.68 -14.05
C GLY A 73 -1.07 -17.84 -14.77
N PRO A 74 -1.32 -17.75 -16.10
CA PRO A 74 -1.94 -18.85 -16.83
C PRO A 74 -1.06 -20.10 -16.88
N LYS A 75 0.26 -19.93 -17.02
CA LYS A 75 1.20 -21.06 -17.15
C LYS A 75 1.52 -21.74 -15.82
N LEU A 76 1.61 -20.98 -14.73
CA LEU A 76 2.01 -21.48 -13.42
C LEU A 76 0.82 -21.88 -12.55
N LEU A 77 -0.28 -21.13 -12.62
CA LEU A 77 -1.44 -21.27 -11.73
C LEU A 77 -2.70 -21.77 -12.45
N GLY A 78 -2.66 -21.92 -13.78
CA GLY A 78 -3.82 -22.36 -14.58
C GLY A 78 -4.96 -21.34 -14.62
N LEU A 79 -4.67 -20.07 -14.33
CA LEU A 79 -5.66 -18.99 -14.31
C LEU A 79 -6.04 -18.55 -15.73
N SER A 80 -7.24 -18.00 -15.90
CA SER A 80 -7.57 -17.32 -17.14
C SER A 80 -6.73 -16.04 -17.29
N LEU A 81 -6.65 -15.51 -18.51
CA LEU A 81 -5.93 -14.25 -18.76
C LEU A 81 -6.53 -13.09 -17.94
N LEU A 82 -7.87 -13.08 -17.83
CA LEU A 82 -8.59 -12.06 -17.08
C LEU A 82 -8.36 -12.17 -15.57
N ASP A 83 -8.43 -13.38 -15.01
CA ASP A 83 -8.15 -13.60 -13.58
C ASP A 83 -6.71 -13.26 -13.23
N SER A 84 -5.78 -13.56 -14.15
CA SER A 84 -4.36 -13.18 -13.98
C SER A 84 -4.17 -11.67 -14.02
N ALA A 85 -4.93 -10.95 -14.85
CA ALA A 85 -4.90 -9.49 -14.87
C ALA A 85 -5.42 -8.90 -13.56
N ILE A 86 -6.57 -9.38 -13.07
CA ILE A 86 -7.17 -8.93 -11.80
C ILE A 86 -6.25 -9.25 -10.63
N MET A 87 -5.67 -10.46 -10.57
CA MET A 87 -4.73 -10.82 -9.51
C MET A 87 -3.44 -10.01 -9.60
N GLY A 88 -2.96 -9.73 -10.81
CA GLY A 88 -1.79 -8.89 -11.05
C GLY A 88 -1.97 -7.49 -10.49
N THR A 89 -3.12 -6.85 -10.70
CA THR A 89 -3.39 -5.50 -10.16
C THR A 89 -3.50 -5.50 -8.64
N VAL A 90 -4.14 -6.51 -8.05
CA VAL A 90 -4.24 -6.64 -6.59
C VAL A 90 -2.88 -6.87 -5.93
N ILE A 91 -1.98 -7.63 -6.56
CA ILE A 91 -0.65 -7.92 -6.04
C ILE A 91 0.29 -6.72 -6.20
N ALA A 92 0.20 -6.00 -7.31
CA ALA A 92 1.02 -4.81 -7.56
C ALA A 92 0.67 -3.63 -6.64
N ALA A 93 -0.53 -3.62 -6.05
CA ALA A 93 -0.96 -2.58 -5.11
C ALA A 93 -0.13 -2.56 -3.82
N VAL A 94 0.36 -1.38 -3.49
CA VAL A 94 1.20 -1.13 -2.32
C VAL A 94 0.37 -0.80 -1.08
N SER A 95 0.79 -1.22 0.12
CA SER A 95 0.01 -0.95 1.35
C SER A 95 0.42 0.36 2.07
N PRO A 96 -0.40 1.44 2.01
CA PRO A 96 -0.07 2.70 2.69
C PRO A 96 -0.11 2.55 4.21
N ALA A 97 -0.95 1.67 4.75
CA ALA A 97 -1.09 1.44 6.19
C ALA A 97 0.22 0.94 6.85
N VAL A 98 1.10 0.29 6.09
CA VAL A 98 2.39 -0.21 6.56
C VAL A 98 3.51 0.77 6.25
N ILE A 99 3.52 1.34 5.05
CA ILE A 99 4.61 2.18 4.56
C ILE A 99 4.58 3.56 5.21
N VAL A 100 3.40 4.19 5.29
CA VAL A 100 3.28 5.56 5.79
C VAL A 100 3.85 5.69 7.22
N PRO A 101 3.44 4.89 8.21
CA PRO A 101 3.98 5.02 9.56
C PRO A 101 5.49 4.79 9.61
N ARG A 102 6.02 3.87 8.79
CA ARG A 102 7.45 3.57 8.74
C ARG A 102 8.25 4.71 8.12
N MET A 103 7.76 5.31 7.04
CA MET A 103 8.43 6.44 6.38
C MET A 103 8.40 7.68 7.27
N LEU A 104 7.29 7.97 7.95
CA LEU A 104 7.21 9.05 8.93
C LEU A 104 8.20 8.85 10.07
N LYS A 105 8.36 7.62 10.56
CA LYS A 105 9.37 7.30 11.57
C LYS A 105 10.79 7.58 11.06
N LEU A 106 11.13 7.14 9.85
CA LEU A 106 12.45 7.40 9.26
C LEU A 106 12.70 8.89 9.03
N MET A 107 11.66 9.66 8.69
CA MET A 107 11.76 11.12 8.58
C MET A 107 12.09 11.77 9.93
N ASN A 108 11.43 11.35 11.00
CA ASN A 108 11.70 11.82 12.36
C ASN A 108 13.09 11.43 12.85
N GLU A 109 13.59 10.25 12.47
CA GLU A 109 14.94 9.77 12.77
C GLU A 109 16.02 10.41 11.86
N GLY A 110 15.62 11.23 10.87
CA GLY A 110 16.53 11.87 9.92
C GLY A 110 17.16 10.92 8.88
N TYR A 111 16.72 9.67 8.81
CA TYR A 111 17.28 8.66 7.92
C TYR A 111 16.76 8.83 6.49
N GLY A 112 17.66 8.99 5.52
CA GLY A 112 17.31 9.15 4.10
C GLY A 112 16.66 10.50 3.72
N VAL A 113 16.36 11.37 4.70
CA VAL A 113 15.69 12.67 4.50
C VAL A 113 16.52 13.61 3.61
N LYS A 114 17.85 13.63 3.75
CA LYS A 114 18.75 14.44 2.90
C LYS A 114 18.66 14.10 1.41
N LYS A 115 18.21 12.89 1.08
CA LYS A 115 18.00 12.41 -0.29
C LYS A 115 16.52 12.34 -0.66
N SER A 116 15.64 12.82 0.21
CA SER A 116 14.19 12.81 0.05
C SER A 116 13.60 11.41 -0.21
N ILE A 117 14.26 10.35 0.28
CA ILE A 117 13.83 8.96 0.05
C ILE A 117 12.47 8.66 0.70
N PRO A 118 12.24 8.99 2.00
CA PRO A 118 10.94 8.76 2.59
C PRO A 118 9.82 9.52 1.89
N GLN A 119 10.08 10.76 1.46
CA GLN A 119 9.14 11.60 0.72
C GLN A 119 8.83 11.01 -0.67
N LEU A 120 9.85 10.51 -1.37
CA LEU A 120 9.70 9.81 -2.65
C LEU A 120 8.79 8.58 -2.49
N ILE A 121 9.04 7.74 -1.47
CA ILE A 121 8.26 6.52 -1.23
C ILE A 121 6.81 6.87 -0.83
N LEU A 122 6.61 7.87 0.05
CA LEU A 122 5.27 8.32 0.45
C LEU A 122 4.46 8.86 -0.74
N ALA A 123 5.10 9.66 -1.59
CA ALA A 123 4.49 10.20 -2.80
C ALA A 123 4.17 9.10 -3.81
N GLY A 124 5.13 8.21 -4.07
CA GLY A 124 4.97 7.07 -4.97
C GLY A 124 3.83 6.17 -4.53
N ALA A 125 3.83 5.73 -3.26
CA ALA A 125 2.80 4.84 -2.71
C ALA A 125 1.40 5.46 -2.75
N SER A 126 1.28 6.78 -2.63
CA SER A 126 -0.03 7.46 -2.71
C SER A 126 -0.59 7.51 -4.13
N VAL A 127 0.28 7.59 -5.15
CA VAL A 127 -0.11 7.57 -6.57
C VAL A 127 -0.29 6.13 -7.07
N ASP A 128 0.48 5.20 -6.51
CA ASP A 128 0.42 3.77 -6.83
C ASP A 128 -1.00 3.23 -6.70
N ASP A 129 -1.61 3.36 -5.52
CA ASP A 129 -2.99 2.90 -5.28
C ASP A 129 -4.01 3.46 -6.29
N ILE A 130 -3.84 4.72 -6.73
CA ILE A 130 -4.71 5.31 -7.75
C ILE A 130 -4.49 4.64 -9.11
N PHE A 131 -3.25 4.30 -9.46
CA PHE A 131 -2.93 3.67 -10.74
C PHE A 131 -3.39 2.21 -10.81
N VAL A 132 -3.26 1.44 -9.73
CA VAL A 132 -3.58 -0.01 -9.75
C VAL A 132 -5.05 -0.31 -9.50
N ILE A 133 -5.78 0.60 -8.83
CA ILE A 133 -7.20 0.40 -8.48
C ILE A 133 -8.13 0.98 -9.55
N VAL A 134 -7.74 2.05 -10.27
CA VAL A 134 -8.55 2.71 -11.33
C VAL A 134 -8.33 2.05 -12.68
#